data_AF-A0A8I1RAY7-F1
#
_entry.id   AF-A0A8I1RAY7-F1
#
_cell.length_a   1.000
_cell.length_b   1.000
_cell.length_c   1.000
_cell.angle_alpha   90.00
_cell.angle_beta   90.00
_cell.angle_gamma   90.00
#
_symmetry.space_group_name_H-M   'P 1'
#
loop_
_entity.id
_entity.type
_entity.pdbx_description
1 polymer ?
#
loop_
_entity_poly.entity_id
_entity_poly.type
_entity_poly.pdbx_seq_one_letter_code
_entity_poly.pdbx_strand_id
1 'polypeptide(L)'
;MDHETAAERPPAAARSLRAAAVCGIALAVVFALAGCSGPRQRAGSDGRDGPAGAAASVDALPPEAFTADFVLIGEVHDNATAHRIRLGWIEALTAKRRMAVALEQFDAARQPQLDAASRTPAGARDLPERARALAEAAGFDFRGWDWAFYAPVVELALRRDLPLVAANLSRRDAARV
;
A
#
# COMPACT_ATOMS: atom_id res chain seq x y z
N MET A 1 24.38 -7.40 65.06
CA MET A 1 23.43 -8.30 65.74
C MET A 1 22.63 -8.92 64.62
N ASP A 2 23.17 -10.05 64.20
CA ASP A 2 22.97 -10.66 62.91
C ASP A 2 21.76 -11.61 62.97
N HIS A 3 20.89 -11.53 61.97
CA HIS A 3 19.99 -12.63 61.66
C HIS A 3 20.00 -12.84 60.14
N GLU A 4 20.73 -13.90 59.77
CA GLU A 4 20.71 -14.58 58.49
C GLU A 4 19.53 -15.56 58.41
N THR A 5 19.22 -16.00 57.19
CA THR A 5 18.28 -17.07 56.75
C THR A 5 16.81 -16.65 56.61
N ALA A 6 16.06 -16.99 55.55
CA ALA A 6 16.22 -18.02 54.54
C ALA A 6 15.61 -17.61 53.19
N ALA A 7 16.13 -18.22 52.12
CA ALA A 7 15.61 -18.15 50.77
C ALA A 7 14.32 -18.99 50.62
N GLU A 8 13.36 -18.48 49.84
CA GLU A 8 12.38 -19.33 49.15
C GLU A 8 12.10 -18.77 47.74
N ARG A 9 12.32 -19.63 46.75
CA ARG A 9 12.02 -19.46 45.32
C ARG A 9 10.73 -20.26 44.99
N PRO A 10 10.09 -20.00 43.84
CA PRO A 10 8.65 -19.80 43.71
C PRO A 10 7.86 -21.06 43.28
N PRO A 11 6.52 -21.05 43.34
CA PRO A 11 5.72 -21.93 42.49
C PRO A 11 5.55 -21.33 41.09
N ALA A 12 5.78 -22.18 40.09
CA ALA A 12 5.60 -21.89 38.68
C ALA A 12 4.13 -21.59 38.34
N ALA A 13 3.87 -20.40 37.79
CA ALA A 13 2.57 -20.11 37.17
C ALA A 13 2.47 -20.84 35.83
N ALA A 14 1.48 -21.74 35.76
CA ALA A 14 1.19 -22.58 34.61
C ALA A 14 0.89 -21.73 33.35
N ARG A 15 1.56 -22.06 32.25
CA ARG A 15 1.31 -21.51 30.92
C ARG A 15 0.05 -22.15 30.36
N SER A 16 -1.06 -21.44 30.36
CA SER A 16 -2.26 -21.84 29.62
C SER A 16 -2.07 -21.56 28.13
N LEU A 17 -1.72 -22.59 27.36
CA LEU A 17 -1.80 -22.59 25.90
C LEU A 17 -3.28 -22.59 25.50
N ARG A 18 -3.79 -21.44 25.03
CA ARG A 18 -5.04 -21.42 24.26
C ARG A 18 -4.68 -21.73 22.81
N ALA A 19 -5.11 -22.90 22.34
CA ALA A 19 -5.03 -23.30 20.95
C ALA A 19 -5.77 -22.28 20.08
N ALA A 20 -5.07 -21.68 19.12
CA ALA A 20 -5.68 -20.86 18.08
C ALA A 20 -6.48 -21.77 17.15
N ALA A 21 -7.80 -21.59 17.12
CA ALA A 21 -8.66 -22.16 16.09
C ALA A 21 -8.32 -21.48 14.76
N VAL A 22 -7.63 -22.21 13.88
CA VAL A 22 -7.43 -21.81 12.49
C VAL A 22 -8.78 -21.98 11.77
N CYS A 23 -9.55 -20.90 11.68
CA CYS A 23 -10.73 -20.87 10.83
C CYS A 23 -10.25 -20.81 9.38
N GLY A 24 -10.43 -21.92 8.65
CA GLY A 24 -10.00 -22.07 7.26
C GLY A 24 -10.64 -21.01 6.37
N ILE A 25 -9.80 -20.19 5.75
CA ILE A 25 -10.21 -19.32 4.63
C ILE A 25 -10.38 -20.25 3.42
N ALA A 26 -11.62 -20.49 3.04
CA ALA A 26 -11.94 -21.17 1.78
C ALA A 26 -11.58 -20.23 0.62
N LEU A 27 -10.41 -20.43 0.02
CA LEU A 27 -10.00 -19.76 -1.21
C LEU A 27 -10.72 -20.42 -2.39
N ALA A 28 -11.83 -19.85 -2.84
CA ALA A 28 -12.48 -20.28 -4.07
C ALA A 28 -11.76 -19.65 -5.27
N VAL A 29 -10.90 -20.42 -5.93
CA VAL A 29 -10.31 -20.06 -7.23
C VAL A 29 -11.18 -20.67 -8.33
N VAL A 30 -11.87 -19.83 -9.12
CA VAL A 30 -12.64 -20.28 -10.27
C VAL A 30 -11.82 -20.05 -11.54
N PHE A 31 -11.37 -21.15 -12.16
CA PHE A 31 -10.81 -21.14 -13.52
C PHE A 31 -11.93 -21.49 -14.51
N ALA A 32 -12.39 -20.51 -15.29
CA ALA A 32 -13.25 -20.76 -16.44
C ALA A 32 -12.39 -20.76 -17.72
N LEU A 33 -12.08 -21.96 -18.23
CA LEU A 33 -11.50 -22.13 -19.57
C LEU A 33 -12.63 -22.32 -20.57
N ALA A 34 -12.83 -21.34 -21.46
CA ALA A 34 -13.58 -21.52 -22.69
C ALA A 34 -12.67 -21.14 -23.86
N GLY A 35 -12.11 -22.16 -24.51
CA GLY A 35 -11.39 -22.01 -25.77
C GLY A 35 -12.35 -22.07 -26.96
N CYS A 36 -12.07 -21.27 -27.99
CA CYS A 36 -12.37 -21.60 -29.38
C CYS A 36 -11.37 -20.85 -30.28
N SER A 37 -10.79 -21.58 -31.23
CA SER A 37 -9.71 -21.14 -32.11
C SER A 37 -10.24 -20.44 -33.37
N GLY A 38 -9.62 -19.33 -33.75
CA GLY A 38 -9.83 -18.63 -35.03
C GLY A 38 -8.49 -18.23 -35.67
N PRO A 39 -8.41 -18.04 -37.00
CA PRO A 39 -7.17 -18.14 -37.74
C PRO A 39 -6.24 -16.96 -37.51
N ARG A 40 -4.95 -17.29 -37.55
CA ARG A 40 -3.80 -16.44 -37.22
C ARG A 40 -3.39 -15.62 -38.45
N GLN A 41 -3.42 -14.30 -38.37
CA GLN A 41 -2.67 -13.43 -39.27
C GLN A 41 -1.47 -12.83 -38.52
N ARG A 42 -0.28 -13.01 -39.07
CA ARG A 42 1.00 -12.43 -38.63
C ARG A 42 1.39 -11.32 -39.62
N ALA A 43 1.67 -10.13 -39.11
CA ALA A 43 2.95 -9.41 -39.27
C ALA A 43 2.84 -7.97 -38.73
N GLY A 44 3.74 -7.59 -37.81
CA GLY A 44 3.89 -6.24 -37.26
C GLY A 44 4.01 -6.22 -35.73
N SER A 45 5.23 -6.35 -35.20
CA SER A 45 5.64 -6.21 -33.79
C SER A 45 5.74 -4.73 -33.40
N ASP A 46 5.42 -4.26 -32.19
CA ASP A 46 5.42 -4.91 -30.88
C ASP A 46 4.50 -4.16 -29.87
N GLY A 47 3.85 -4.89 -28.95
CA GLY A 47 3.00 -4.35 -27.88
C GLY A 47 1.48 -4.47 -28.09
N ARG A 48 0.94 -5.70 -28.14
CA ARG A 48 -0.51 -5.96 -28.28
C ARG A 48 -1.29 -5.55 -27.04
N ASP A 49 -2.28 -4.70 -27.26
CA ASP A 49 -3.48 -4.56 -26.43
C ASP A 49 -4.06 -5.95 -26.13
N GLY A 50 -4.14 -6.28 -24.83
CA GLY A 50 -5.00 -7.36 -24.34
C GLY A 50 -6.47 -7.08 -24.67
N PRO A 51 -7.43 -7.98 -24.35
CA PRO A 51 -8.84 -7.65 -24.51
C PRO A 51 -9.06 -6.32 -23.80
N ALA A 52 -9.60 -5.32 -24.51
CA ALA A 52 -9.80 -3.98 -23.97
C ALA A 52 -10.54 -4.12 -22.64
N GLY A 53 -9.78 -4.15 -21.55
CA GLY A 53 -10.31 -4.13 -20.20
C GLY A 53 -11.12 -2.88 -20.16
N ALA A 54 -12.42 -3.00 -19.87
CA ALA A 54 -13.34 -1.88 -19.82
C ALA A 54 -12.60 -0.68 -19.22
N ALA A 55 -12.46 0.40 -20.01
CA ALA A 55 -11.62 1.52 -19.64
C ALA A 55 -12.00 1.93 -18.22
N ALA A 56 -11.07 1.75 -17.28
CA ALA A 56 -11.33 2.01 -15.88
C ALA A 56 -11.82 3.46 -15.77
N SER A 57 -12.98 3.67 -15.17
CA SER A 57 -13.50 5.01 -14.89
C SER A 57 -13.43 5.27 -13.40
N VAL A 58 -13.40 6.53 -12.99
CA VAL A 58 -13.44 6.90 -11.56
C VAL A 58 -14.70 6.32 -10.88
N ASP A 59 -15.80 6.16 -11.63
CA ASP A 59 -17.07 5.61 -11.14
C ASP A 59 -17.08 4.08 -10.99
N ALA A 60 -16.02 3.38 -11.41
CA ALA A 60 -15.97 1.92 -11.46
C ALA A 60 -15.67 1.23 -10.10
N LEU A 61 -15.64 1.96 -8.98
CA LEU A 61 -15.43 1.32 -7.67
C LEU A 61 -16.66 0.50 -7.26
N PRO A 62 -16.48 -0.80 -6.95
CA PRO A 62 -17.59 -1.61 -6.46
C PRO A 62 -18.07 -1.10 -5.09
N PRO A 63 -19.37 -1.16 -4.77
CA PRO A 63 -19.91 -0.66 -3.50
C PRO A 63 -19.18 -1.22 -2.26
N GLU A 64 -18.73 -2.47 -2.33
CA GLU A 64 -18.02 -3.17 -1.27
C GLU A 64 -16.69 -2.49 -0.90
N ALA A 65 -16.05 -1.80 -1.86
CA ALA A 65 -14.79 -1.08 -1.62
C ALA A 65 -14.94 0.04 -0.58
N PHE A 66 -16.14 0.61 -0.43
CA PHE A 66 -16.41 1.66 0.57
C PHE A 66 -16.58 1.12 1.99
N THR A 67 -16.82 -0.19 2.13
CA THR A 67 -17.01 -0.88 3.42
C THR A 67 -15.85 -1.78 3.80
N ALA A 68 -14.94 -2.07 2.88
CA ALA A 68 -13.81 -2.96 3.12
C ALA A 68 -12.79 -2.36 4.12
N ASP A 69 -12.17 -3.22 4.90
CA ASP A 69 -11.06 -2.84 5.79
C ASP A 69 -9.80 -2.47 4.98
N PHE A 70 -9.57 -3.18 3.88
CA PHE A 70 -8.45 -3.00 2.97
C PHE A 70 -8.94 -2.96 1.52
N VAL A 71 -8.39 -2.03 0.74
CA VAL A 71 -8.60 -1.93 -0.70
C VAL A 71 -7.23 -1.95 -1.36
N LEU A 72 -6.95 -2.98 -2.16
CA LEU A 72 -5.72 -3.09 -2.94
C LEU A 72 -5.99 -2.57 -4.35
N ILE A 73 -5.19 -1.59 -4.78
CA ILE A 73 -5.32 -0.98 -6.10
C ILE A 73 -4.01 -1.21 -6.85
N GLY A 74 -4.05 -2.07 -7.87
CA GLY A 74 -2.90 -2.31 -8.75
C GLY A 74 -2.59 -1.10 -9.64
N GLU A 75 -1.38 -1.07 -10.18
CA GLU A 75 -0.95 -0.05 -11.13
C GLU A 75 -0.11 -0.63 -12.26
N VAL A 76 -0.10 0.09 -13.38
CA VAL A 76 0.88 -0.03 -14.44
C VAL A 76 1.66 1.27 -14.43
N HIS A 77 2.96 1.18 -14.15
CA HIS A 77 3.74 2.30 -13.61
C HIS A 77 3.89 3.47 -14.59
N ASP A 78 3.83 3.20 -15.91
CA ASP A 78 3.99 4.17 -17.01
C ASP A 78 2.66 4.63 -17.65
N ASN A 79 1.51 4.24 -17.08
CA ASN A 79 0.20 4.60 -17.62
C ASN A 79 -0.40 5.83 -16.91
N ALA A 80 -0.14 7.01 -17.46
CA ALA A 80 -0.64 8.28 -16.94
C ALA A 80 -2.17 8.34 -16.77
N THR A 81 -2.93 7.67 -17.63
CA THR A 81 -4.40 7.62 -17.52
C THR A 81 -4.84 6.78 -16.33
N ALA A 82 -4.25 5.60 -16.14
CA ALA A 82 -4.51 4.74 -14.99
C ALA A 82 -4.17 5.44 -13.67
N HIS A 83 -3.06 6.19 -13.61
CA HIS A 83 -2.69 6.99 -12.44
C HIS A 83 -3.76 8.04 -12.08
N ARG A 84 -4.30 8.75 -13.08
CA ARG A 84 -5.39 9.73 -12.87
C ARG A 84 -6.68 9.07 -12.37
N ILE A 85 -7.07 7.95 -12.95
CA ILE A 85 -8.26 7.20 -12.52
C ILE A 85 -8.10 6.72 -11.08
N ARG A 86 -6.93 6.17 -10.76
CA ARG A 86 -6.59 5.71 -9.41
C ARG A 86 -6.64 6.84 -8.38
N LEU A 87 -6.11 8.02 -8.70
CA LEU A 87 -6.24 9.18 -7.83
C LEU A 87 -7.72 9.45 -7.53
N GLY A 88 -8.58 9.46 -8.55
CA GLY A 88 -10.02 9.62 -8.39
C GLY A 88 -10.66 8.55 -7.47
N TRP A 89 -10.22 7.30 -7.58
CA TRP A 89 -10.66 6.24 -6.66
C TRP A 89 -10.23 6.49 -5.21
N ILE A 90 -8.97 6.87 -4.98
CA ILE A 90 -8.47 7.19 -3.64
C ILE A 90 -9.23 8.40 -3.07
N GLU A 91 -9.52 9.41 -3.90
CA GLU A 91 -10.34 10.56 -3.52
C GLU A 91 -11.77 10.16 -3.14
N ALA A 92 -12.41 9.27 -3.91
CA ALA A 92 -13.77 8.81 -3.62
C ALA A 92 -13.83 7.98 -2.32
N LEU A 93 -12.91 7.03 -2.13
CA LEU A 93 -12.82 6.20 -0.94
C LEU A 93 -12.58 7.05 0.32
N THR A 94 -11.60 7.94 0.27
CA THR A 94 -11.20 8.75 1.42
C THR A 94 -12.17 9.90 1.72
N ALA A 95 -13.10 10.21 0.82
CA ALA A 95 -14.18 11.16 1.07
C ALA A 95 -15.29 10.56 1.96
N LYS A 96 -15.44 9.24 1.99
CA LYS A 96 -16.45 8.54 2.81
C LYS A 96 -15.94 8.17 4.20
N ARG A 97 -14.66 7.81 4.31
CA ARG A 97 -14.01 7.40 5.56
C ARG A 97 -12.53 7.81 5.54
N ARG A 98 -11.99 8.15 6.72
CA ARG A 98 -10.54 8.34 6.86
C ARG A 98 -9.85 7.00 6.69
N MET A 99 -8.94 6.90 5.72
CA MET A 99 -8.13 5.71 5.44
C MET A 99 -6.66 6.10 5.46
N ALA A 100 -5.79 5.16 5.81
CA ALA A 100 -4.37 5.30 5.53
C ALA A 100 -4.11 5.01 4.05
N VAL A 101 -3.12 5.68 3.47
CA VAL A 101 -2.63 5.41 2.11
C VAL A 101 -1.27 4.75 2.25
N ALA A 102 -1.21 3.48 1.86
CA ALA A 102 0.02 2.69 1.84
C ALA A 102 0.62 2.71 0.42
N LEU A 103 1.91 3.02 0.30
CA LEU A 103 2.60 3.13 -0.99
C LEU A 103 3.77 2.15 -1.07
N GLU A 104 3.80 1.33 -2.11
CA GLU A 104 4.92 0.41 -2.40
C GLU A 104 6.18 1.16 -2.86
N GLN A 105 6.05 2.41 -3.27
CA GLN A 105 7.20 3.25 -3.62
C GLN A 105 7.96 3.75 -2.37
N PHE A 106 7.40 3.54 -1.17
CA PHE A 106 7.98 3.97 0.11
C PHE A 106 8.56 2.76 0.87
N ASP A 107 9.80 2.88 1.34
CA ASP A 107 10.56 1.83 2.03
C ASP A 107 10.09 1.70 3.49
N ALA A 108 9.59 0.53 3.90
CA ALA A 108 9.12 0.31 5.27
C ALA A 108 10.20 0.58 6.35
N ALA A 109 11.49 0.41 6.03
CA ALA A 109 12.58 0.76 6.94
C ALA A 109 12.70 2.29 7.18
N ARG A 110 12.02 3.11 6.36
CA ARG A 110 12.00 4.56 6.44
C ARG A 110 10.73 5.15 7.06
N GLN A 111 9.83 4.32 7.59
CA GLN A 111 8.64 4.82 8.29
C GLN A 111 8.97 5.83 9.41
N PRO A 112 10.00 5.64 10.26
CA PRO A 112 10.34 6.65 11.29
C PRO A 112 10.71 8.03 10.72
N GLN A 113 11.38 8.06 9.56
CA GLN A 113 11.77 9.28 8.87
C GLN A 113 10.56 9.95 8.22
N LEU A 114 9.66 9.16 7.63
CA LEU A 114 8.38 9.63 7.12
C LEU A 114 7.53 10.26 8.23
N ASP A 115 7.42 9.61 9.40
CA ASP A 115 6.69 10.12 10.56
C ASP A 115 7.30 11.42 11.11
N ALA A 116 8.64 11.51 11.15
CA ALA A 116 9.33 12.73 11.54
C ALA A 116 9.06 13.87 10.55
N ALA A 117 9.14 13.61 9.24
CA ALA A 117 8.91 14.62 8.21
C ALA A 117 7.44 15.10 8.19
N SER A 118 6.48 14.21 8.46
CA SER A 118 5.05 14.50 8.53
C SER A 118 4.66 15.50 9.62
N ARG A 119 5.50 15.63 10.67
CA ARG A 119 5.31 16.62 11.75
C ARG A 119 5.73 18.05 11.37
N THR A 120 6.29 18.26 10.18
CA THR A 120 6.65 19.59 9.71
C THR A 120 5.38 20.46 9.53
N PRO A 121 5.31 21.65 10.17
CA PRO A 121 4.13 22.52 10.08
C PRO A 121 3.75 22.88 8.64
N ALA A 122 2.45 22.97 8.37
CA ALA A 122 1.93 23.18 7.02
C ALA A 122 2.35 24.51 6.36
N GLY A 123 2.70 25.52 7.15
CA GLY A 123 3.18 26.82 6.65
C GLY A 123 4.69 26.90 6.41
N ALA A 124 5.46 25.83 6.66
CA ALA A 124 6.91 25.85 6.49
C ALA A 124 7.34 25.81 5.02
N ARG A 125 6.49 25.27 4.15
CA ARG A 125 6.71 25.04 2.71
C ARG A 125 5.35 24.97 2.01
N ASP A 126 5.32 25.19 0.70
CA ASP A 126 4.11 24.94 -0.08
C ASP A 126 3.75 23.45 -0.15
N LEU A 127 2.55 23.13 -0.66
CA LEU A 127 2.06 21.76 -0.68
C LEU A 127 2.94 20.81 -1.54
N PRO A 128 3.33 21.15 -2.78
CA PRO A 128 4.23 20.31 -3.58
C PRO A 128 5.59 20.05 -2.92
N GLU A 129 6.22 21.06 -2.32
CA GLU A 129 7.50 20.90 -1.64
C GLU A 129 7.39 20.00 -0.41
N ARG A 130 6.28 20.11 0.35
CA ARG A 130 6.01 19.21 1.48
C ARG A 130 5.82 17.78 1.01
N ALA A 131 5.04 17.56 -0.05
CA ALA A 131 4.81 16.23 -0.60
C ALA A 131 6.12 15.59 -1.07
N ARG A 132 6.96 16.36 -1.76
CA ARG A 132 8.28 15.89 -2.19
C ARG A 132 9.18 15.52 -1.01
N ALA A 133 9.21 16.36 0.03
CA ALA A 133 10.01 16.10 1.22
C ALA A 133 9.58 14.83 1.97
N LEU A 134 8.27 14.54 2.01
CA LEU A 134 7.78 13.27 2.57
C LEU A 134 8.23 12.07 1.74
N ALA A 135 8.15 12.16 0.41
CA ALA A 135 8.61 11.09 -0.47
C ALA A 135 10.12 10.84 -0.35
N GLU A 136 10.93 11.90 -0.26
CA GLU A 136 12.38 11.81 0.00
C GLU A 136 12.67 11.15 1.35
N ALA A 137 11.95 11.54 2.41
CA ALA A 137 12.08 10.94 3.73
C ALA A 137 11.74 9.44 3.71
N ALA A 138 10.68 9.07 3.00
CA ALA A 138 10.23 7.69 2.80
C ALA A 138 11.09 6.86 1.83
N GLY A 139 12.11 7.47 1.21
CA GLY A 139 13.06 6.80 0.32
C GLY A 139 12.55 6.52 -1.08
N PHE A 140 11.62 7.33 -1.58
CA PHE A 140 11.14 7.26 -2.95
C PHE A 140 12.30 7.34 -3.97
N ASP A 141 12.32 6.43 -4.96
CA ASP A 141 13.33 6.42 -6.01
C ASP A 141 12.91 7.27 -7.22
N PHE A 142 13.27 8.55 -7.18
CA PHE A 142 12.98 9.53 -8.26
C PHE A 142 13.60 9.20 -9.62
N ARG A 143 14.46 8.18 -9.71
CA ARG A 143 15.01 7.70 -10.99
C ARG A 143 14.26 6.50 -11.53
N GLY A 144 13.69 5.68 -10.64
CA GLY A 144 12.90 4.50 -11.00
C GLY A 144 11.43 4.81 -11.25
N TRP A 145 10.93 5.92 -10.72
CA TRP A 145 9.52 6.28 -10.73
C TRP A 145 9.31 7.73 -11.14
N ASP A 146 8.36 7.99 -12.03
CA ASP A 146 7.97 9.35 -12.39
C ASP A 146 7.16 9.98 -11.25
N TRP A 147 7.79 10.93 -10.55
CA TRP A 147 7.18 11.65 -9.43
C TRP A 147 5.85 12.31 -9.79
N ALA A 148 5.64 12.74 -11.04
CA ALA A 148 4.40 13.38 -11.46
C ALA A 148 3.16 12.49 -11.26
N PHE A 149 3.34 11.17 -11.25
CA PHE A 149 2.25 10.21 -11.02
C PHE A 149 1.93 10.00 -9.53
N TYR A 150 2.89 10.22 -8.63
CA TYR A 150 2.74 9.95 -7.20
C TYR A 150 2.50 11.21 -6.37
N ALA A 151 3.02 12.36 -6.82
CA ALA A 151 2.85 13.64 -6.14
C ALA A 151 1.37 13.92 -5.81
N PRO A 152 0.39 13.74 -6.72
CA PRO A 152 -1.01 14.03 -6.42
C PRO A 152 -1.59 13.20 -5.27
N VAL A 153 -1.14 11.94 -5.10
CA VAL A 153 -1.57 11.06 -4.02
C VAL A 153 -0.99 11.50 -2.68
N VAL A 154 0.31 11.84 -2.64
CA VAL A 154 0.96 12.33 -1.42
C VAL A 154 0.40 13.69 -1.00
N GLU A 155 0.15 14.57 -1.97
CA GLU A 155 -0.51 15.85 -1.70
C GLU A 155 -1.95 15.68 -1.23
N LEU A 156 -2.71 14.72 -1.78
CA LEU A 156 -4.05 14.38 -1.30
C LEU A 156 -4.02 13.94 0.16
N ALA A 157 -3.05 13.09 0.52
CA ALA A 157 -2.86 12.68 1.90
C ALA A 157 -2.55 13.87 2.81
N LEU A 158 -1.67 14.78 2.40
CA LEU A 158 -1.40 16.01 3.14
C LEU A 158 -2.63 16.92 3.29
N ARG A 159 -3.42 17.11 2.23
CA ARG A 159 -4.63 17.97 2.25
C ARG A 159 -5.73 17.41 3.16
N ARG A 160 -5.86 16.09 3.22
CA ARG A 160 -6.91 15.39 3.98
C ARG A 160 -6.40 14.83 5.32
N ASP A 161 -5.16 15.15 5.69
CA ASP A 161 -4.48 14.62 6.86
C ASP A 161 -4.52 13.08 6.91
N LEU A 162 -4.39 12.40 5.77
CA LEU A 162 -4.41 10.93 5.73
C LEU A 162 -3.06 10.38 6.19
N PRO A 163 -3.03 9.32 7.01
CA PRO A 163 -1.79 8.63 7.35
C PRO A 163 -1.13 8.06 6.09
N LEU A 164 0.18 8.30 5.92
CA LEU A 164 0.99 7.67 4.89
C LEU A 164 1.77 6.51 5.49
N VAL A 165 1.68 5.34 4.84
CA VAL A 165 2.36 4.12 5.27
C VAL A 165 3.35 3.68 4.20
N ALA A 166 4.59 3.44 4.60
CA ALA A 166 5.62 2.88 3.77
C ALA A 166 5.46 1.36 3.66
N ALA A 167 5.11 0.86 2.48
CA ALA A 167 4.64 -0.51 2.30
C ALA A 167 5.67 -1.46 1.68
N ASN A 168 6.77 -0.94 1.12
CA ASN A 168 7.75 -1.80 0.46
C ASN A 168 8.66 -2.52 1.46
N LEU A 169 9.16 -3.68 1.06
CA LEU A 169 10.26 -4.33 1.75
C LEU A 169 11.51 -3.43 1.71
N SER A 170 12.27 -3.46 2.80
CA SER A 170 13.58 -2.82 2.80
C SER A 170 14.49 -3.52 1.79
N ARG A 171 15.46 -2.79 1.20
CA ARG A 171 16.47 -3.42 0.31
C ARG A 171 17.19 -4.59 0.98
N ARG A 172 17.39 -4.51 2.30
CA ARG A 172 18.02 -5.57 3.10
C ARG A 172 17.15 -6.83 3.16
N ASP A 173 15.84 -6.66 3.31
CA ASP A 173 14.91 -7.79 3.41
C ASP A 173 14.58 -8.36 2.02
N ALA A 174 14.48 -7.50 1.00
CA ALA A 174 14.35 -7.92 -0.40
C ALA A 174 15.55 -8.74 -0.90
N ALA A 175 16.75 -8.53 -0.36
CA ALA A 175 17.94 -9.32 -0.70
C ALA A 175 17.97 -10.72 -0.05
N ARG A 176 16.97 -11.08 0.76
CA ARG A 176 16.90 -12.34 1.53
C ARG A 176 15.82 -13.30 1.02
N VAL A 177 15.07 -12.91 0.00
CA VAL A 177 13.98 -13.70 -0.60
C VAL A 177 14.37 -14.27 -1.95
#